data_AF-A0A381S9T8-F1
#
_entry.id   AF-A0A381S9T8-F1
#
_cell.length_a   1.000
_cell.length_b   1.000
_cell.length_c   1.000
_cell.angle_alpha   90.00
_cell.angle_beta   90.00
_cell.angle_gamma   90.00
#
_symmetry.space_group_name_H-M   'P 1'
#
loop_
_entity.id
_entity.type
_entity.pdbx_description
1 polymer ?
#
loop_
_entity_poly.entity_id
_entity_poly.type
_entity_poly.pdbx_seq_one_letter_code
_entity_poly.pdbx_strand_id
1 'polypeptide(L)'
;MGILAFLSISFLLVVPQDADSPAIPKRIQFEWVGAPGYVKPIFIRCYGNRVEYYNMFQNQDFSLSLDELMDQLQGESPELLSYLVQLFQLNVKIKKQFGKTEYYPLLLVYPDGVLTSELLMVVIDKIGGLKYGQEPMLPNWEVPYQGLNSEG
;
A
#
# COMPACT_ATOMS: atom_id res chain seq x y z
N MET A 1 -15.39 2.08 -11.16
CA MET A 1 -14.06 1.54 -11.52
C MET A 1 -13.10 2.70 -11.71
N GLY A 2 -12.22 2.95 -10.74
CA GLY A 2 -11.20 4.00 -10.83
C GLY A 2 -9.84 3.37 -11.06
N ILE A 3 -9.58 2.90 -12.29
CA ILE A 3 -8.25 2.44 -12.70
C ILE A 3 -7.27 3.59 -12.47
N LEU A 4 -6.15 3.32 -11.78
CA LEU A 4 -5.02 4.26 -11.68
C LEU A 4 -4.64 4.65 -13.12
N ALA A 5 -4.84 5.92 -13.47
CA ALA A 5 -4.61 6.41 -14.83
C ALA A 5 -3.13 6.75 -15.09
N PHE A 6 -2.22 6.04 -14.42
CA PHE A 6 -0.79 6.12 -14.65
C PHE A 6 -0.34 4.76 -15.18
N LEU A 7 0.34 4.76 -16.33
CA LEU A 7 1.17 3.64 -16.78
C LEU A 7 2.32 3.53 -15.78
N SER A 8 2.11 2.87 -14.64
CA SER A 8 3.18 2.53 -13.71
C SER A 8 3.93 1.34 -14.30
N ILE A 9 5.13 1.62 -14.80
CA ILE A 9 6.07 0.55 -15.17
C ILE A 9 6.91 0.30 -13.93
N SER A 10 6.67 -0.84 -13.28
CA SER A 10 7.51 -1.32 -12.18
C SER A 10 8.80 -1.88 -12.74
N PHE A 11 9.93 -1.26 -12.41
CA PHE A 11 11.25 -1.80 -12.75
C PHE A 11 11.83 -2.56 -11.57
N LEU A 12 12.39 -3.73 -11.86
CA LEU A 12 13.07 -4.58 -10.91
C LEU A 12 14.57 -4.26 -10.98
N LEU A 13 15.08 -3.52 -9.99
CA LEU A 13 16.51 -3.24 -9.89
C LEU A 13 17.19 -4.37 -9.11
N VAL A 14 17.80 -5.31 -9.84
CA VAL A 14 18.65 -6.36 -9.23
C VAL A 14 20.01 -5.75 -8.95
N VAL A 15 20.33 -5.51 -7.68
CA VAL A 15 21.71 -5.21 -7.28
C VAL A 15 22.51 -6.52 -7.38
N PRO A 16 23.56 -6.60 -8.22
CA PRO A 16 24.41 -7.78 -8.27
C PRO A 16 25.19 -7.90 -6.95
N GLN A 17 25.19 -9.09 -6.34
CA GLN A 17 26.05 -9.41 -5.20
C GLN A 17 27.26 -10.19 -5.70
N ASP A 18 28.44 -9.88 -5.15
CA ASP A 18 29.64 -10.71 -5.27
C ASP A 18 29.40 -12.10 -4.67
N ALA A 19 29.99 -13.12 -5.31
CA ALA A 19 29.70 -14.55 -5.08
C ALA A 19 29.99 -15.08 -3.66
N ASP A 20 30.65 -14.30 -2.79
CA ASP A 20 31.08 -14.71 -1.45
C ASP A 20 30.24 -14.12 -0.29
N SER A 21 29.13 -13.43 -0.57
CA SER A 21 28.27 -12.92 0.51
C SER A 21 27.23 -13.96 0.95
N PRO A 22 26.97 -14.11 2.28
CA PRO A 22 25.91 -14.96 2.78
C PRO A 22 24.57 -14.58 2.13
N ALA A 23 23.62 -15.53 2.04
CA ALA A 23 22.32 -15.36 1.40
C ALA A 23 21.46 -14.26 2.06
N ILE A 24 21.85 -13.01 1.86
CA ILE A 24 21.10 -11.83 2.25
C ILE A 24 19.94 -11.76 1.26
N PRO A 25 18.67 -11.71 1.73
CA PRO A 25 17.53 -11.56 0.85
C PRO A 25 17.78 -10.39 -0.10
N LYS A 26 17.61 -10.62 -1.40
CA LYS A 26 17.81 -9.60 -2.43
C LYS A 26 16.93 -8.39 -2.08
N ARG A 27 17.57 -7.30 -1.66
CA ARG A 27 16.90 -6.01 -1.46
C ARG A 27 16.54 -5.45 -2.83
N ILE A 28 15.33 -5.77 -3.28
CA ILE A 28 14.77 -5.27 -4.53
C ILE A 28 14.11 -3.93 -4.20
N GLN A 29 14.67 -2.85 -4.74
CA GLN A 29 14.06 -1.53 -4.66
C GLN A 29 13.01 -1.40 -5.75
N PHE A 30 11.80 -1.03 -5.35
CA PHE A 30 10.68 -0.81 -6.24
C PHE A 30 10.50 0.69 -6.45
N GLU A 31 10.82 1.18 -7.64
CA GLU A 31 10.64 2.58 -7.99
C GLU A 31 9.33 2.77 -8.76
N TRP A 32 8.56 3.77 -8.35
CA TRP A 32 7.37 4.21 -9.08
C TRP A 32 7.78 5.14 -10.21
N VAL A 33 7.99 4.57 -11.40
CA VAL A 33 8.32 5.35 -12.61
C VAL A 33 7.02 5.72 -13.34
N GLY A 34 6.82 7.01 -13.59
CA GLY A 34 5.67 7.54 -14.35
C GLY A 34 4.57 8.20 -13.52
N ALA A 35 4.58 8.03 -12.19
CA ALA A 35 3.73 8.82 -11.31
C ALA A 35 4.34 10.22 -11.11
N PRO A 36 3.52 11.30 -11.06
CA PRO A 36 4.00 12.62 -10.70
C PRO A 36 4.69 12.58 -9.32
N GLY A 37 5.82 13.28 -9.15
CA GLY A 37 6.61 13.23 -7.90
C GLY A 37 5.90 13.73 -6.63
N TYR A 38 4.67 14.24 -6.74
CA TYR A 38 3.84 14.56 -5.58
C TYR A 38 3.01 13.37 -5.07
N VAL A 39 2.88 12.30 -5.86
CA VAL A 39 2.12 11.11 -5.50
C VAL A 39 2.94 10.29 -4.50
N LYS A 40 2.30 9.93 -3.39
CA LYS A 40 2.90 9.17 -2.29
C LYS A 40 2.01 7.96 -2.00
N PRO A 41 2.26 6.80 -2.63
CA PRO A 41 1.45 5.61 -2.43
C PRO A 41 1.45 5.14 -0.97
N ILE A 42 0.31 4.69 -0.48
CA ILE A 42 0.16 3.98 0.79
C ILE A 42 0.12 2.49 0.48
N PHE A 43 1.05 1.75 1.07
CA PHE A 43 1.16 0.31 0.84
C PHE A 43 0.36 -0.46 1.89
N ILE A 44 -0.41 -1.43 1.42
CA ILE A 44 -1.13 -2.37 2.27
C ILE A 44 -0.73 -3.78 1.83
N ARG A 45 -0.01 -4.50 2.70
CA ARG A 45 0.42 -5.87 2.45
C ARG A 45 -0.72 -6.83 2.78
N CYS A 46 -1.10 -7.63 1.80
CA CYS A 46 -2.19 -8.58 1.90
C CYS A 46 -1.58 -9.98 1.92
N TYR A 47 -1.49 -10.57 3.11
CA TYR A 47 -1.07 -11.95 3.31
C TYR A 47 -2.28 -12.89 3.33
N GLY A 48 -2.03 -14.19 3.18
CA GLY A 48 -3.07 -15.20 3.23
C GLY A 48 -3.89 -15.22 4.53
N ASN A 49 -3.39 -14.66 5.63
CA ASN A 49 -4.06 -14.67 6.94
C ASN A 49 -4.13 -13.31 7.64
N ARG A 50 -3.58 -12.25 7.05
CA ARG A 50 -3.55 -10.92 7.68
C ARG A 50 -3.32 -9.79 6.67
N VAL A 51 -3.61 -8.58 7.10
CA VAL A 51 -3.30 -7.33 6.43
C VAL A 51 -2.32 -6.55 7.28
N GLU A 52 -1.24 -6.07 6.67
CA GLU A 52 -0.30 -5.16 7.33
C GLU A 52 -0.27 -3.82 6.61
N TYR A 53 -0.29 -2.72 7.37
CA TYR A 53 -0.26 -1.38 6.81
C TYR A 53 0.35 -0.40 7.81
N TYR A 54 0.95 0.67 7.29
CA TYR A 54 1.45 1.76 8.11
C TYR A 54 0.40 2.87 8.21
N ASN A 55 0.02 3.25 9.42
CA ASN A 55 -0.90 4.35 9.67
C ASN A 55 -0.11 5.67 9.81
N MET A 56 -0.09 6.47 8.75
CA MET A 56 0.62 7.75 8.73
C MET A 56 0.06 8.82 9.71
N PHE A 57 -1.19 8.70 10.17
CA PHE A 57 -1.76 9.63 11.14
C PHE A 57 -1.35 9.30 12.57
N GLN A 58 -1.01 8.03 12.82
CA GLN A 58 -0.53 7.53 14.11
C GLN A 58 0.98 7.28 14.14
N ASN A 59 1.63 7.34 12.97
CA ASN A 59 3.06 7.06 12.80
C ASN A 59 3.46 5.67 13.31
N GLN A 60 2.66 4.64 13.00
CA GLN A 60 2.86 3.28 13.49
C GLN A 60 2.38 2.22 12.48
N ASP A 61 3.04 1.07 12.48
CA ASP A 61 2.63 -0.14 11.76
C ASP A 61 1.52 -0.90 12.47
N PHE A 62 0.54 -1.34 11.70
CA PHE A 62 -0.59 -2.16 12.13
C PHE A 62 -0.58 -3.50 11.41
N SER A 63 -1.01 -4.53 12.12
CA SER A 63 -1.24 -5.88 11.60
C SER A 63 -2.62 -6.32 12.08
N LEU A 64 -3.46 -6.71 11.12
CA LEU A 64 -4.84 -7.11 11.34
C LEU A 64 -5.03 -8.50 10.77
N SER A 65 -5.42 -9.47 11.59
CA SER A 65 -5.78 -10.79 11.10
C SER A 65 -7.00 -10.73 10.16
N LEU A 66 -7.18 -11.76 9.32
CA LEU A 66 -8.37 -11.83 8.49
C LEU A 66 -9.67 -11.89 9.31
N ASP A 67 -9.67 -12.56 10.45
CA ASP A 67 -10.85 -12.62 11.33
C ASP A 67 -11.19 -11.23 11.86
N GLU A 68 -10.20 -10.50 12.37
CA GLU A 68 -10.41 -9.12 12.83
C GLU A 68 -10.86 -8.21 11.68
N LEU A 69 -10.30 -8.37 10.47
CA LEU A 69 -10.78 -7.64 9.28
C LEU A 69 -12.26 -7.91 9.02
N MET A 70 -12.69 -9.17 9.12
CA MET A 70 -14.10 -9.54 8.95
C MET A 70 -14.98 -8.97 10.05
N ASP A 71 -14.51 -8.93 11.29
CA ASP A 71 -15.21 -8.31 12.42
C ASP A 71 -15.38 -6.80 12.22
N GLN A 72 -14.34 -6.11 11.70
CA GLN A 72 -14.42 -4.70 11.32
C GLN A 72 -15.48 -4.44 10.26
N LEU A 73 -15.65 -5.37 9.32
CA LEU A 73 -16.69 -5.26 8.28
C LEU A 73 -18.10 -5.50 8.80
N GLN A 74 -18.24 -6.17 9.95
CA GLN A 74 -19.49 -6.34 10.66
C GLN A 74 -19.79 -5.17 11.62
N GLY A 75 -18.84 -4.25 11.80
CA GLY A 75 -18.99 -3.02 12.59
C GLY A 75 -18.27 -3.02 13.93
N GLU A 76 -17.47 -4.06 14.23
CA GLU A 76 -16.69 -4.13 15.47
C GLU A 76 -15.30 -3.50 15.27
N SER A 77 -14.97 -2.46 16.05
CA SER A 77 -13.64 -1.79 16.05
C SER A 77 -13.08 -1.40 14.66
N PRO A 78 -13.65 -0.39 13.96
CA PRO A 78 -13.36 -0.11 12.55
C PRO A 78 -12.03 0.64 12.33
N GLU A 79 -10.91 0.17 12.85
CA GLU A 79 -9.62 0.89 12.81
C GLU A 79 -9.10 1.09 11.38
N LEU A 80 -9.06 0.02 10.57
CA LEU A 80 -8.61 0.09 9.19
C LEU A 80 -9.60 0.91 8.35
N LEU A 81 -10.90 0.71 8.56
CA LEU A 81 -11.95 1.50 7.89
C LEU A 81 -11.83 3.00 8.21
N SER A 82 -11.61 3.33 9.48
CA SER A 82 -11.41 4.72 9.93
C SER A 82 -10.17 5.32 9.29
N TYR A 83 -9.07 4.55 9.21
CA TYR A 83 -7.85 4.96 8.53
C TYR A 83 -8.09 5.26 7.04
N LEU A 84 -8.78 4.37 6.32
CA LEU A 84 -9.12 4.56 4.92
C LEU A 84 -10.01 5.79 4.69
N VAL A 85 -11.01 6.01 5.55
CA VAL A 85 -11.86 7.22 5.51
C VAL A 85 -11.03 8.49 5.74
N GLN A 86 -10.08 8.48 6.67
CA GLN A 86 -9.19 9.63 6.90
C GLN A 86 -8.30 9.91 5.68
N LEU A 87 -7.76 8.88 5.03
CA LEU A 87 -7.00 9.02 3.77
C LEU A 87 -7.86 9.62 2.66
N PHE A 88 -9.12 9.18 2.53
CA PHE A 88 -10.05 9.72 1.55
C PHE A 88 -10.27 11.22 1.78
N GLN A 89 -10.56 11.62 3.02
CA GLN A 89 -10.77 13.01 3.38
C GLN A 89 -9.52 13.86 3.12
N LEU A 90 -8.32 13.33 3.40
CA LEU A 90 -7.06 14.00 3.11
C LEU A 90 -6.87 14.23 1.60
N ASN A 91 -7.11 13.20 0.78
CA ASN A 91 -7.06 13.32 -0.68
C ASN A 91 -8.06 14.36 -1.21
N VAL A 92 -9.28 14.42 -0.67
CA VAL A 92 -10.28 15.44 -1.02
C VAL A 92 -9.79 16.85 -0.69
N LYS A 93 -9.20 17.05 0.49
CA LYS A 93 -8.64 18.35 0.91
C LYS A 93 -7.50 18.79 -0.03
N ILE A 94 -6.57 17.89 -0.32
CA ILE A 94 -5.45 18.16 -1.23
C ILE A 94 -5.95 18.52 -2.63
N LYS A 95 -6.93 17.78 -3.16
CA LYS A 95 -7.53 18.10 -4.46
C LYS A 95 -8.15 19.50 -4.47
N LYS A 96 -8.86 19.89 -3.42
CA LYS A 96 -9.46 21.23 -3.32
C LYS A 96 -8.39 22.33 -3.26
N GLN A 97 -7.30 22.11 -2.54
CA GLN A 97 -6.27 23.13 -2.32
C GLN A 97 -5.27 23.26 -3.47
N PHE A 98 -4.90 22.15 -4.11
CA PHE A 98 -3.81 22.09 -5.07
C PHE A 98 -4.23 21.64 -6.47
N GLY A 99 -5.50 21.26 -6.68
CA GLY A 99 -5.98 20.68 -7.94
C GLY A 99 -5.42 19.28 -8.26
N LYS A 100 -4.57 18.74 -7.39
CA LYS A 100 -3.90 17.44 -7.56
C LYS A 100 -4.86 16.31 -7.21
N THR A 101 -5.03 15.39 -8.14
CA THR A 101 -5.79 14.16 -7.93
C THR A 101 -4.84 13.04 -7.49
N GLU A 102 -5.33 12.10 -6.67
CA GLU A 102 -4.63 10.84 -6.39
C GLU A 102 -3.29 11.02 -5.63
N TYR A 103 -3.27 11.88 -4.60
CA TYR A 103 -2.03 12.16 -3.84
C TYR A 103 -1.56 10.97 -3.00
N TYR A 104 -2.48 10.33 -2.28
CA TYR A 104 -2.25 9.10 -1.51
C TYR A 104 -3.08 7.95 -2.10
N PRO A 105 -2.69 7.37 -3.25
CA PRO A 105 -3.33 6.17 -3.76
C PRO A 105 -2.93 4.97 -2.88
N LEU A 106 -3.79 3.96 -2.83
CA LEU A 106 -3.48 2.70 -2.15
C LEU A 106 -2.79 1.75 -3.12
N LEU A 107 -1.76 1.06 -2.67
CA LEU A 107 -1.18 -0.07 -3.38
C LEU A 107 -1.39 -1.32 -2.55
N LEU A 108 -2.27 -2.20 -3.03
CA LEU A 108 -2.52 -3.50 -2.42
C LEU A 108 -1.48 -4.46 -2.95
N VAL A 109 -0.57 -4.85 -2.07
CA VAL A 109 0.56 -5.68 -2.42
C VAL A 109 0.34 -7.06 -1.82
N TYR A 110 0.29 -8.11 -2.64
CA TYR A 110 -0.07 -9.45 -2.17
C TYR A 110 1.08 -10.45 -2.39
N PRO A 111 1.80 -10.85 -1.33
CA PRO A 111 2.79 -11.92 -1.42
C PRO A 111 2.16 -13.30 -1.63
N ASP A 112 1.12 -13.58 -0.85
CA ASP A 112 0.38 -14.86 -0.85
C ASP A 112 -1.12 -14.68 -0.56
N GLY A 113 -1.60 -13.44 -0.40
CA GLY A 113 -2.98 -13.12 0.01
C GLY A 113 -3.83 -12.47 -1.08
N VAL A 114 -4.02 -13.13 -2.23
CA VAL A 114 -4.88 -12.62 -3.32
C VAL A 114 -6.33 -12.41 -2.86
N LEU A 115 -6.89 -13.36 -2.10
CA LEU A 115 -8.26 -13.23 -1.59
C LEU A 115 -8.37 -12.08 -0.58
N THR A 116 -7.34 -11.86 0.23
CA THR A 116 -7.25 -10.75 1.16
C THR A 116 -7.24 -9.41 0.43
N SER A 117 -6.48 -9.29 -0.68
CA SER A 117 -6.47 -8.07 -1.48
C SER A 117 -7.82 -7.83 -2.17
N GLU A 118 -8.45 -8.87 -2.71
CA GLU A 118 -9.79 -8.76 -3.30
C GLU A 118 -10.85 -8.32 -2.29
N LEU A 119 -10.84 -8.90 -1.09
CA LEU A 119 -11.73 -8.49 0.00
C LEU A 119 -11.52 -7.00 0.31
N LEU A 120 -10.28 -6.58 0.49
CA LEU A 120 -9.95 -5.19 0.81
C LEU A 120 -10.35 -4.22 -0.31
N MET A 121 -10.30 -4.63 -1.58
CA MET A 121 -10.83 -3.81 -2.68
C MET A 121 -12.33 -3.58 -2.53
N VAL A 122 -13.11 -4.60 -2.18
CA VAL A 122 -14.56 -4.45 -1.96
C VAL A 122 -14.81 -3.44 -0.84
N VAL A 123 -13.98 -3.44 0.19
CA VAL A 123 -14.03 -2.45 1.28
C VAL A 123 -13.73 -1.04 0.78
N ILE A 124 -12.64 -0.88 0.02
CA ILE A 124 -12.21 0.41 -0.52
C ILE A 124 -13.26 0.96 -1.50
N ASP A 125 -13.85 0.10 -2.34
CA ASP A 125 -14.91 0.47 -3.27
C ASP A 125 -16.18 0.94 -2.55
N LYS A 126 -16.52 0.33 -1.40
CA LYS A 126 -17.65 0.78 -0.56
C LYS A 126 -17.41 2.16 0.06
N ILE A 127 -16.18 2.48 0.45
CA ILE A 127 -15.83 3.84 0.92
C ILE A 127 -15.97 4.84 -0.23
N GLY A 128 -15.51 4.44 -1.42
CA GLY A 128 -15.59 5.24 -2.63
C GLY A 128 -14.56 6.38 -2.67
N GLY A 129 -14.05 6.67 -3.86
CA GLY A 129 -13.19 7.83 -4.10
C GLY A 129 -11.72 7.70 -3.66
N LEU A 130 -11.33 6.57 -3.06
CA LEU A 130 -9.92 6.16 -2.95
C LEU A 130 -9.49 5.47 -4.26
N LYS A 131 -8.33 5.88 -4.76
CA LYS A 131 -7.69 5.21 -5.90
C LYS A 131 -6.80 4.11 -5.38
N TYR A 132 -6.86 2.95 -6.01
CA TYR A 132 -6.06 1.81 -5.61
C TYR A 132 -5.55 1.02 -6.81
N GLY A 133 -4.42 0.36 -6.62
CA GLY A 133 -3.82 -0.60 -7.54
C GLY A 133 -3.51 -1.90 -6.82
N GLN A 134 -3.21 -2.93 -7.60
CA GLN A 134 -2.85 -4.25 -7.11
C GLN A 134 -1.54 -4.68 -7.74
N GLU A 135 -0.60 -5.17 -6.93
CA GLU A 135 0.67 -5.66 -7.42
C GLU A 135 1.02 -6.99 -6.73
N PRO A 136 1.32 -8.06 -7.51
CA PRO A 136 1.86 -9.29 -6.93
C PRO A 136 3.25 -9.01 -6.36
N MET A 137 3.53 -9.59 -5.20
CA MET A 137 4.82 -9.43 -4.53
C MET A 137 5.47 -10.79 -4.34
N LEU A 138 6.79 -10.88 -4.50
CA LEU A 138 7.48 -12.11 -4.14
C LEU A 138 7.71 -12.16 -2.61
N PRO A 139 7.70 -13.35 -1.98
CA PRO A 139 7.79 -13.50 -0.52
C PRO A 139 9.00 -12.86 0.17
N ASN A 140 10.03 -12.44 -0.58
CA ASN A 140 11.26 -11.85 -0.07
C ASN A 140 11.47 -10.38 -0.51
N TRP A 141 10.45 -9.73 -1.03
CA TRP A 141 10.55 -8.31 -1.39
C TRP A 141 10.39 -7.43 -0.14
N GLU A 142 11.07 -6.29 -0.13
CA GLU A 142 10.82 -5.22 0.82
C GLU A 142 10.01 -4.14 0.09
N VAL A 143 8.93 -3.65 0.71
CA VAL A 143 8.13 -2.57 0.12
C VAL A 143 8.96 -1.28 0.21
N PRO A 144 9.11 -0.53 -0.89
CA PRO A 144 10.13 0.52 -1.05
C PRO A 144 9.98 1.72 -0.11
N TYR A 145 8.84 1.90 0.56
CA TYR A 145 8.57 3.08 1.37
C TYR A 145 8.01 2.73 2.75
N GLN A 146 8.91 2.36 3.65
CA GLN A 146 8.71 2.57 5.10
C GLN A 146 9.92 3.27 5.76
N GLY A 147 10.91 3.72 4.96
CA GLY A 147 12.02 4.52 5.45
C GLY A 147 11.68 6.01 5.46
N LEU A 148 11.20 6.52 6.59
CA LEU A 148 11.26 7.96 6.87
C LEU A 148 12.62 8.39 7.46
N ASN A 149 13.63 7.50 7.50
CA ASN A 149 14.96 7.80 8.03
C ASN A 149 16.05 7.10 7.21
N SER A 150 16.53 7.74 6.15
CA SER A 150 17.90 7.54 5.65
C SER A 150 18.24 8.58 4.57
N GLU A 151 18.17 9.85 4.93
CA GLU A 151 19.06 10.87 4.36
C GLU A 151 19.77 11.52 5.55
N GLY A 152 20.99 11.03 5.79
CA GLY A 152 22.04 11.72 6.52
C GLY A 152 23.16 12.03 5.56
#